data_AF-A0A0M9FYC9-F1
#
_entry.id   AF-A0A0M9FYC9-F1
#
_cell.length_a   1.000
_cell.length_b   1.000
_cell.length_c   1.000
_cell.angle_alpha   90.00
_cell.angle_beta   90.00
_cell.angle_gamma   90.00
#
_symmetry.space_group_name_H-M   'P 1'
#
loop_
_entity.id
_entity.type
_entity.pdbx_description
1 polymer ?
#
loop_
_entity_poly.entity_id
_entity_poly.type
_entity_poly.pdbx_seq_one_letter_code
_entity_poly.pdbx_strand_id
1 'polypeptide(L)'
;MLRQTCVLAAAEFKQKSRWSGVWPNMHYGAMYLQYSVGRQLPMQGVNWVTRDSNRLVNFSARYQSVIDDVDVKRNEEELQIALTDVRWNDHRRIFWRCSFCGASYRKSVSVRIKYHAGCNFCKGRYASEVLREQTVVQPLKETQPNLFGKLAENERNDNVGSLGVTSKFRAQWTCSCCGQPYRATIRSRTGLVEPGQTPLHPQITQWTSVCPSCAWNANMKSLAERTMKEGQFLGLDASLEEVAAAGSTKKIPRRKKMVV
;
A
#
# COMPACT_ATOMS: atom_id res chain seq x y z
N MET A 1 1.24 1.59 -37.32
CA MET A 1 2.24 0.85 -36.52
C MET A 1 3.45 0.61 -37.43
N LEU A 2 4.60 1.23 -37.16
CA LEU A 2 5.82 1.04 -37.95
C LEU A 2 6.26 -0.43 -37.86
N ARG A 3 6.56 -1.09 -38.99
CA ARG A 3 7.12 -2.45 -38.99
C ARG A 3 8.49 -2.42 -38.30
N GLN A 4 8.65 -3.21 -37.24
CA GLN A 4 9.93 -3.41 -36.58
C GLN A 4 10.90 -4.06 -37.57
N THR A 5 11.84 -3.27 -38.10
CA THR A 5 12.94 -3.80 -38.91
C THR A 5 14.06 -4.29 -37.98
N CYS A 6 14.89 -5.22 -38.47
CA CYS A 6 16.03 -5.72 -37.69
C CYS A 6 16.97 -4.58 -37.23
N VAL A 7 17.09 -3.51 -38.03
CA VAL A 7 17.89 -2.31 -37.69
C VAL A 7 17.27 -1.54 -36.51
N LEU A 8 15.95 -1.35 -36.51
CA LEU A 8 15.25 -0.70 -35.39
C LEU A 8 15.32 -1.54 -34.12
N ALA A 9 15.18 -2.88 -34.22
CA ALA A 9 15.33 -3.77 -33.08
C ALA A 9 16.76 -3.74 -32.49
N ALA A 10 17.79 -3.71 -33.35
CA ALA A 10 19.18 -3.60 -32.94
C ALA A 10 19.48 -2.23 -32.28
N ALA A 11 18.91 -1.14 -32.81
CA ALA A 11 19.04 0.19 -32.22
C ALA A 11 18.33 0.28 -30.85
N GLU A 12 17.12 -0.26 -30.73
CA GLU A 12 16.41 -0.36 -29.45
C GLU A 12 17.19 -1.20 -28.42
N PHE A 13 17.76 -2.34 -28.84
CA PHE A 13 18.57 -3.17 -27.97
C PHE A 13 19.80 -2.39 -27.47
N LYS A 14 20.51 -1.69 -28.36
CA LYS A 14 21.67 -0.86 -28.01
C LYS A 14 21.32 0.30 -27.09
N GLN A 15 20.14 0.90 -27.23
CA GLN A 15 19.66 1.92 -26.30
C GLN A 15 19.29 1.31 -24.95
N LYS A 16 18.51 0.22 -24.92
CA LYS A 16 18.14 -0.51 -23.69
C LYS A 16 19.39 -1.01 -22.93
N SER A 17 20.41 -1.47 -23.65
CA SER A 17 21.69 -1.90 -23.06
C SER A 17 22.55 -0.74 -22.55
N ARG A 18 22.36 0.48 -23.06
CA ARG A 18 23.00 1.67 -22.48
C ARG A 18 22.33 2.06 -21.17
N TRP A 19 20.99 2.00 -21.13
CA TRP A 19 20.22 2.33 -19.93
C TRP A 19 20.37 1.29 -18.80
N SER A 20 20.78 0.05 -19.10
CA SER A 20 21.03 -0.96 -18.06
C SER A 20 22.19 -0.64 -17.12
N GLY A 21 23.09 0.28 -17.50
CA GLY A 21 24.16 0.77 -16.63
C GLY A 21 23.69 1.83 -15.61
N VAL A 22 22.48 2.36 -15.74
CA VAL A 22 21.96 3.42 -14.87
C VAL A 22 21.49 2.83 -13.54
N TRP A 23 21.85 3.48 -12.44
CA TRP A 23 21.46 3.04 -11.10
C TRP A 23 19.97 3.30 -10.84
N PRO A 24 19.30 2.44 -10.06
CA PRO A 24 17.91 2.64 -9.69
C PRO A 24 17.73 3.80 -8.70
N ASN A 25 16.52 4.36 -8.66
CA ASN A 25 16.16 5.38 -7.69
C ASN A 25 16.09 4.81 -6.26
N MET A 26 16.73 5.50 -5.32
CA MET A 26 16.60 5.22 -3.90
C MET A 26 15.62 6.20 -3.26
N HIS A 27 14.46 5.69 -2.85
CA HIS A 27 13.48 6.48 -2.09
C HIS A 27 13.83 6.50 -0.60
N TYR A 28 13.29 7.49 0.11
CA TYR A 28 13.38 7.57 1.56
C TYR A 28 12.91 6.27 2.23
N GLY A 29 13.74 5.76 3.14
CA GLY A 29 13.56 4.46 3.79
C GLY A 29 14.46 3.35 3.23
N ALA A 30 15.06 3.52 2.05
CA ALA A 30 16.17 2.69 1.60
C ALA A 30 17.48 3.20 2.23
N MET A 31 18.31 2.29 2.73
CA MET A 31 19.57 2.65 3.42
C MET A 31 20.75 2.69 2.45
N TYR A 32 21.45 1.57 2.28
CA TYR A 32 22.68 1.49 1.50
C TYR A 32 22.46 0.71 0.19
N LEU A 33 22.99 1.23 -0.92
CA LEU A 33 22.93 0.57 -2.23
C LEU A 33 24.27 -0.06 -2.61
N GLN A 34 24.26 -1.39 -2.68
CA GLN A 34 25.41 -2.24 -2.99
C GLN A 34 25.52 -2.50 -4.51
N TYR A 35 25.57 -1.44 -5.33
CA TYR A 35 25.58 -1.56 -6.81
C TYR A 35 26.97 -1.55 -7.46
N SER A 36 27.93 -0.80 -6.91
CA SER A 36 29.29 -0.73 -7.46
C SER A 36 30.20 -1.80 -6.86
N VAL A 37 31.23 -2.17 -7.62
CA VAL A 37 32.22 -3.20 -7.23
C VAL A 37 32.83 -2.89 -5.86
N GLY A 38 33.29 -1.65 -5.63
CA GLY A 38 33.87 -1.26 -4.34
C GLY A 38 32.91 -1.38 -3.15
N ARG A 39 31.60 -1.33 -3.39
CA ARG A 39 30.58 -1.54 -2.36
C ARG A 39 30.26 -3.03 -2.15
N GLN A 40 30.52 -3.87 -3.15
CA GLN A 40 30.25 -5.31 -3.11
C GLN A 40 31.38 -6.12 -2.51
N LEU A 41 32.63 -5.81 -2.89
CA LEU A 41 33.83 -6.56 -2.50
C LEU A 41 33.95 -6.84 -0.99
N PRO A 42 33.77 -5.87 -0.07
CA PRO A 42 33.96 -6.15 1.36
C PRO A 42 32.94 -7.16 1.91
N MET A 43 31.72 -7.21 1.36
CA MET A 43 30.68 -8.13 1.81
C MET A 43 30.82 -9.52 1.20
N GLN A 44 31.50 -9.65 0.04
CA GLN A 44 31.76 -10.94 -0.60
C GLN A 44 32.73 -11.83 0.22
N GLY A 45 33.59 -11.24 1.04
CA GLY A 45 34.50 -11.98 1.91
C GLY A 45 33.86 -12.61 3.16
N VAL A 46 32.55 -12.39 3.39
CA VAL A 46 31.89 -12.83 4.63
C VAL A 46 31.23 -14.19 4.43
N ASN A 47 31.91 -15.24 4.91
CA ASN A 47 31.41 -16.62 4.89
C ASN A 47 30.68 -16.96 6.18
N TRP A 48 29.53 -17.59 6.03
CA TRP A 48 28.47 -17.61 7.01
C TRP A 48 28.01 -19.05 7.21
N VAL A 49 28.09 -19.56 8.45
CA VAL A 49 27.71 -20.94 8.80
C VAL A 49 26.61 -20.94 9.83
N THR A 50 25.64 -21.84 9.68
CA THR A 50 24.59 -22.07 10.67
C THR A 50 25.07 -22.99 11.79
N ARG A 51 24.94 -22.49 13.02
CA ARG A 51 25.26 -23.17 14.28
C ARG A 51 24.08 -22.98 15.23
N ASP A 52 24.03 -23.74 16.31
CA ASP A 52 22.94 -23.64 17.27
C ASP A 52 22.81 -22.24 17.90
N SER A 53 23.91 -21.50 18.02
CA SER A 53 23.91 -20.12 18.53
C SER A 53 23.29 -19.08 17.59
N ASN A 54 23.12 -19.39 16.30
CA ASN A 54 22.56 -18.44 15.33
C ASN A 54 21.33 -18.95 14.57
N ARG A 55 20.97 -20.23 14.71
CA ARG A 55 19.76 -20.82 14.13
C ARG A 55 18.51 -20.11 14.64
N LEU A 56 17.64 -19.68 13.73
CA LEU A 56 16.44 -18.89 14.05
C LEU A 56 15.47 -19.64 14.97
N VAL A 57 15.27 -20.94 14.72
CA VAL A 57 14.31 -21.79 15.46
C VAL A 57 14.65 -21.90 16.95
N ASN A 58 15.92 -21.83 17.31
CA ASN A 58 16.37 -21.91 18.71
C ASN A 58 15.94 -20.68 19.53
N PHE A 59 15.64 -19.55 18.88
CA PHE A 59 15.20 -18.32 19.53
C PHE A 59 13.68 -18.11 19.44
N SER A 60 12.91 -19.20 19.35
CA SER A 60 11.44 -19.20 19.30
C SER A 60 10.80 -18.40 20.43
N ALA A 61 11.33 -18.50 21.66
CA ALA A 61 10.83 -17.77 22.82
C ALA A 61 10.66 -16.25 22.58
N ARG A 62 11.49 -15.65 21.72
CA ARG A 62 11.40 -14.23 21.34
C ARG A 62 10.85 -14.02 19.93
N TYR A 63 11.22 -14.88 18.99
CA TYR A 63 10.98 -14.68 17.56
C TYR A 63 9.95 -15.64 16.97
N GLN A 64 9.06 -16.22 17.78
CA GLN A 64 8.00 -17.12 17.30
C GLN A 64 7.19 -16.50 16.16
N SER A 65 6.72 -15.26 16.32
CA SER A 65 5.97 -14.54 15.28
C SER A 65 6.77 -14.26 14.00
N VAL A 66 8.10 -14.30 14.07
CA VAL A 66 8.96 -14.20 12.89
C VAL A 66 9.05 -15.56 12.20
N ILE A 67 9.20 -16.65 12.97
CA ILE A 67 9.25 -18.02 12.46
C ILE A 67 7.93 -18.36 11.74
N ASP A 68 6.78 -18.03 12.34
CA ASP A 68 5.45 -18.34 11.79
C ASP A 68 5.18 -17.62 10.45
N ASP A 69 5.87 -16.50 10.19
CA ASP A 69 5.73 -15.72 8.97
C ASP A 69 6.62 -16.22 7.81
N VAL A 70 7.51 -17.19 8.05
CA VAL A 70 8.40 -17.73 7.02
C VAL A 70 7.63 -18.67 6.10
N ASP A 71 7.73 -18.46 4.79
CA ASP A 71 7.11 -19.34 3.80
C ASP A 71 8.03 -20.53 3.49
N VAL A 72 7.93 -21.61 4.27
CA VAL A 72 8.86 -22.75 4.23
C VAL A 72 8.88 -23.41 2.85
N LYS A 73 7.71 -23.76 2.32
CA LYS A 73 7.56 -24.48 1.04
C LYS A 73 8.24 -23.71 -0.10
N ARG A 74 7.90 -22.42 -0.22
CA ARG A 74 8.42 -21.58 -1.29
C ARG A 74 9.93 -21.32 -1.17
N ASN A 75 10.45 -21.23 0.05
CA ASN A 75 11.88 -21.03 0.26
C ASN A 75 12.70 -22.26 -0.09
N GLU A 76 12.20 -23.45 0.22
CA GLU A 76 12.87 -24.70 -0.15
C GLU A 76 12.84 -24.93 -1.66
N GLU A 77 11.71 -24.64 -2.32
CA GLU A 77 11.55 -24.79 -3.77
C GLU A 77 12.35 -23.76 -4.59
N GLU A 78 12.23 -22.46 -4.28
CA GLU A 78 12.85 -21.39 -5.09
C GLU A 78 14.29 -21.07 -4.70
N LEU A 79 14.63 -21.18 -3.41
CA LEU A 79 15.93 -20.75 -2.88
C LEU A 79 16.80 -21.92 -2.41
N GLN A 80 16.25 -23.13 -2.29
CA GLN A 80 16.95 -24.30 -1.75
C GLN A 80 17.53 -24.03 -0.34
N ILE A 81 16.81 -23.25 0.46
CA ILE A 81 17.18 -22.92 1.85
C ILE A 81 16.18 -23.60 2.78
N ALA A 82 16.66 -24.61 3.51
CA ALA A 82 15.88 -25.25 4.57
C ALA A 82 15.65 -24.30 5.76
N LEU A 83 14.52 -24.42 6.44
CA LEU A 83 14.21 -23.60 7.62
C LEU A 83 15.27 -23.71 8.74
N THR A 84 15.88 -24.89 8.88
CA THR A 84 16.94 -25.17 9.86
C THR A 84 18.26 -24.45 9.56
N ASP A 85 18.47 -24.03 8.31
CA ASP A 85 19.62 -23.25 7.83
C ASP A 85 19.35 -21.74 7.89
N VAL A 86 18.18 -21.31 8.35
CA VAL A 86 17.88 -19.89 8.51
C VAL A 86 18.41 -19.37 9.84
N ARG A 87 19.16 -18.26 9.79
CA ARG A 87 19.68 -17.59 10.99
C ARG A 87 18.83 -16.42 11.42
N TRP A 88 18.87 -16.08 12.70
CA TRP A 88 18.19 -14.89 13.20
C TRP A 88 18.74 -13.59 12.57
N ASN A 89 20.04 -13.56 12.24
CA ASN A 89 20.68 -12.43 11.57
C ASN A 89 20.96 -12.69 10.08
N ASP A 90 20.22 -13.60 9.44
CA ASP A 90 20.49 -13.97 8.05
C ASP A 90 20.35 -12.76 7.10
N HIS A 91 21.32 -12.62 6.20
CA HIS A 91 21.37 -11.57 5.18
C HIS A 91 20.66 -11.98 3.89
N ARG A 92 20.48 -13.29 3.66
CA ARG A 92 19.78 -13.83 2.48
C ARG A 92 18.34 -13.34 2.47
N ARG A 93 17.85 -12.95 1.29
CA ARG A 93 16.46 -12.49 1.10
C ARG A 93 15.55 -13.68 0.84
N ILE A 94 14.83 -14.09 1.86
CA ILE A 94 13.85 -15.20 1.82
C ILE A 94 12.42 -14.69 1.59
N PHE A 95 11.52 -15.60 1.24
CA PHE A 95 10.10 -15.37 1.11
C PHE A 95 9.39 -15.50 2.46
N TRP A 96 8.42 -14.61 2.64
CA TRP A 96 7.59 -14.49 3.82
C TRP A 96 6.13 -14.47 3.39
N ARG A 97 5.26 -15.02 4.22
CA ARG A 97 3.81 -14.86 4.12
C ARG A 97 3.33 -14.20 5.41
N CYS A 98 2.79 -12.99 5.29
CA CYS A 98 2.38 -12.23 6.48
C CYS A 98 1.23 -12.95 7.20
N SER A 99 1.42 -13.33 8.46
CA SER A 99 0.34 -13.86 9.32
C SER A 99 -0.85 -12.92 9.47
N PHE A 100 -0.59 -11.60 9.45
CA PHE A 100 -1.63 -10.59 9.62
C PHE A 100 -2.50 -10.39 8.38
N CYS A 101 -1.90 -10.11 7.22
CA CYS A 101 -2.66 -9.75 5.99
C CYS A 101 -2.59 -10.79 4.87
N GLY A 102 -1.85 -11.89 5.05
CA GLY A 102 -1.69 -12.95 4.06
C GLY A 102 -0.77 -12.61 2.88
N ALA A 103 -0.33 -11.36 2.71
CA ALA A 103 0.48 -10.95 1.58
C ALA A 103 1.89 -11.57 1.61
N SER A 104 2.36 -12.03 0.46
CA SER A 104 3.71 -12.54 0.26
C SER A 104 4.72 -11.42 -0.04
N TYR A 105 5.94 -11.54 0.45
CA TYR A 105 7.01 -10.57 0.21
C TYR A 105 8.40 -11.17 0.44
N ARG A 106 9.44 -10.52 -0.09
CA ARG A 106 10.82 -10.99 -0.02
C ARG A 106 11.76 -10.02 0.70
N LYS A 107 12.29 -10.43 1.86
CA LYS A 107 13.19 -9.65 2.74
C LYS A 107 14.18 -10.56 3.46
N SER A 108 15.24 -9.99 4.01
CA SER A 108 16.16 -10.74 4.87
C SER A 108 15.66 -10.79 6.32
N VAL A 109 16.03 -11.86 7.03
CA VAL A 109 15.67 -12.04 8.45
C VAL A 109 16.31 -10.97 9.32
N SER A 110 17.57 -10.62 9.01
CA SER A 110 18.33 -9.59 9.73
C SER A 110 17.59 -8.25 9.85
N VAL A 111 17.00 -7.74 8.77
CA VAL A 111 16.31 -6.43 8.79
C VAL A 111 14.97 -6.55 9.54
N ARG A 112 14.30 -7.71 9.45
CA ARG A 112 13.08 -7.96 10.21
C ARG A 112 13.33 -8.00 11.71
N ILE A 113 14.41 -8.64 12.16
CA ILE A 113 14.74 -8.72 13.59
C ILE A 113 15.29 -7.40 14.12
N LYS A 114 16.19 -6.73 13.38
CA LYS A 114 16.82 -5.49 13.84
C LYS A 114 15.88 -4.28 13.88
N TYR A 115 14.97 -4.17 12.90
CA TYR A 115 14.17 -2.95 12.69
C TYR A 115 12.68 -3.22 12.46
N HIS A 116 12.19 -4.44 12.70
CA HIS A 116 10.79 -4.82 12.49
C HIS A 116 10.31 -4.61 11.03
N ALA A 117 11.19 -4.79 10.05
CA ALA A 117 10.82 -4.69 8.63
C ALA A 117 10.00 -5.91 8.16
N GLY A 118 8.71 -5.90 8.44
CA GLY A 118 7.76 -6.91 7.98
C GLY A 118 7.15 -6.59 6.61
N CYS A 119 5.89 -7.00 6.43
CA CYS A 119 5.12 -6.80 5.21
C CYS A 119 5.01 -5.31 4.87
N ASN A 120 5.28 -4.96 3.60
CA ASN A 120 5.18 -3.58 3.13
C ASN A 120 3.73 -3.05 3.19
N PHE A 121 2.71 -3.91 3.12
CA PHE A 121 1.30 -3.50 3.25
C PHE A 121 0.95 -3.14 4.69
N CYS A 122 1.42 -3.93 5.67
CA CYS A 122 1.15 -3.68 7.09
C CYS A 122 1.81 -2.40 7.60
N LYS A 123 2.75 -1.79 6.87
CA LYS A 123 3.27 -0.46 7.21
C LYS A 123 2.16 0.60 7.28
N GLY A 124 1.18 0.51 6.37
CA GLY A 124 0.02 1.39 6.35
C GLY A 124 -1.14 0.91 7.24
N ARG A 125 -0.93 -0.03 8.18
CA ARG A 125 -2.04 -0.59 8.99
C ARG A 125 -2.69 0.42 9.92
N TYR A 126 -1.93 1.42 10.37
CA TYR A 126 -2.42 2.46 11.26
C TYR A 126 -2.96 3.65 10.46
N ALA A 127 -3.77 4.48 11.12
CA ALA A 127 -4.26 5.73 10.55
C ALA A 127 -3.13 6.74 10.32
N SER A 128 -2.10 6.74 11.17
CA SER A 128 -0.87 7.54 11.00
C SER A 128 0.36 6.67 11.18
N GLU A 129 1.32 6.78 10.26
CA GLU A 129 2.60 6.06 10.34
C GLU A 129 3.50 6.60 11.45
N VAL A 130 3.28 7.87 11.84
CA VAL A 130 4.01 8.60 12.88
C VAL A 130 3.46 8.25 14.26
N LEU A 131 2.16 8.46 14.47
CA LEU A 131 1.54 8.32 15.80
C LEU A 131 1.08 6.89 16.12
N ARG A 132 0.91 6.04 15.09
CA ARG A 132 0.55 4.62 15.18
C ARG A 132 -0.66 4.34 16.07
N GLU A 133 -0.44 3.92 17.31
CA GLU A 133 -1.45 3.45 18.27
C GLU A 133 -2.10 4.58 19.07
N GLN A 134 -1.62 5.81 18.95
CA GLN A 134 -2.20 6.96 19.65
C GLN A 134 -3.56 7.39 19.08
N THR A 135 -3.93 6.94 17.89
CA THR A 135 -5.25 7.21 17.29
C THR A 135 -6.28 6.23 17.83
N VAL A 136 -7.46 6.73 18.21
CA VAL A 136 -8.57 5.89 18.66
C VAL A 136 -8.98 4.95 17.52
N VAL A 137 -8.84 3.64 17.76
CA VAL A 137 -9.16 2.63 16.75
C VAL A 137 -10.65 2.30 16.81
N GLN A 138 -11.39 2.75 15.80
CA GLN A 138 -12.75 2.27 15.55
C GLN A 138 -12.69 1.18 14.47
N PRO A 139 -12.90 -0.10 14.82
CA PRO A 139 -12.68 -1.20 13.89
C PRO A 139 -13.67 -1.16 12.73
N LEU A 140 -13.18 -1.53 11.55
CA LEU A 140 -13.95 -1.51 10.31
C LEU A 140 -15.18 -2.42 10.38
N LYS A 141 -15.05 -3.58 11.05
CA LYS A 141 -16.12 -4.57 11.17
C LYS A 141 -17.34 -4.05 11.93
N GLU A 142 -17.14 -3.25 12.97
CA GLU A 142 -18.23 -2.71 13.82
C GLU A 142 -18.87 -1.47 13.20
N THR A 143 -18.06 -0.57 12.67
CA THR A 143 -18.50 0.71 12.12
C THR A 143 -19.15 0.59 10.73
N GLN A 144 -18.61 -0.25 9.85
CA GLN A 144 -19.09 -0.42 8.47
C GLN A 144 -19.08 -1.90 8.04
N PRO A 145 -20.00 -2.73 8.57
CA PRO A 145 -20.08 -4.16 8.22
C PRO A 145 -20.37 -4.41 6.73
N ASN A 146 -21.16 -3.53 6.10
CA ASN A 146 -21.46 -3.60 4.66
C ASN A 146 -20.21 -3.45 3.78
N LEU A 147 -19.21 -2.70 4.24
CA LEU A 147 -17.95 -2.52 3.53
C LEU A 147 -17.03 -3.73 3.73
N PHE A 148 -17.02 -4.28 4.95
CA PHE A 148 -16.26 -5.49 5.29
C PHE A 148 -16.66 -6.67 4.41
N GLY A 149 -17.95 -6.86 4.13
CA GLY A 149 -18.43 -7.91 3.21
C GLY A 149 -17.97 -7.77 1.75
N LYS A 150 -17.41 -6.62 1.35
CA LYS A 150 -16.86 -6.39 -0.01
C LYS A 150 -15.35 -6.64 -0.09
N LEU A 151 -14.71 -7.09 0.98
CA LEU A 151 -13.32 -7.51 0.92
C LEU A 151 -13.21 -8.76 0.05
N ALA A 152 -12.12 -8.86 -0.72
CA ALA A 152 -11.82 -10.08 -1.45
C ALA A 152 -11.56 -11.23 -0.47
N GLU A 153 -12.05 -12.42 -0.78
CA GLU A 153 -11.90 -13.61 0.06
C GLU A 153 -10.41 -13.87 0.33
N ASN A 154 -10.04 -13.81 1.61
CA ASN A 154 -8.72 -14.19 2.10
C ASN A 154 -8.89 -14.79 3.51
N GLU A 155 -8.07 -15.78 3.83
CA GLU A 155 -8.02 -16.45 5.16
C GLU A 155 -7.81 -15.48 6.34
N ARG A 156 -7.33 -14.26 6.07
CA ARG A 156 -6.94 -13.26 7.07
C ARG A 156 -7.82 -12.01 7.07
N ASN A 157 -9.03 -12.09 6.51
CA ASN A 157 -9.94 -10.94 6.44
C ASN A 157 -10.38 -10.44 7.83
N ASP A 158 -10.57 -11.31 8.82
CA ASP A 158 -10.93 -10.86 10.17
C ASP A 158 -9.88 -9.93 10.80
N ASN A 159 -8.59 -10.18 10.55
CA ASN A 159 -7.51 -9.30 10.98
C ASN A 159 -7.56 -7.93 10.28
N VAL A 160 -8.01 -7.89 9.02
CA VAL A 160 -8.20 -6.63 8.30
C VAL A 160 -9.43 -5.89 8.83
N GLY A 161 -10.47 -6.63 9.27
CA GLY A 161 -11.68 -6.08 9.88
C GLY A 161 -11.46 -5.41 11.23
N SER A 162 -10.42 -5.79 11.97
CA SER A 162 -10.03 -5.14 13.23
C SER A 162 -9.24 -3.83 13.04
N LEU A 163 -8.82 -3.53 11.80
CA LEU A 163 -8.17 -2.25 11.50
C LEU A 163 -9.15 -1.08 11.63
N GLY A 164 -8.63 0.09 11.98
CA GLY A 164 -9.40 1.31 12.08
C GLY A 164 -10.01 1.74 10.73
N VAL A 165 -11.19 2.36 10.75
CA VAL A 165 -11.84 2.95 9.54
C VAL A 165 -11.00 4.03 8.86
N THR A 166 -10.12 4.70 9.61
CA THR A 166 -9.18 5.72 9.14
C THR A 166 -7.83 5.12 8.70
N SER A 167 -7.68 3.80 8.74
CA SER A 167 -6.46 3.10 8.35
C SER A 167 -6.04 3.38 6.91
N LYS A 168 -4.73 3.57 6.70
CA LYS A 168 -4.13 3.72 5.36
C LYS A 168 -3.88 2.37 4.66
N PHE A 169 -4.39 1.27 5.21
CA PHE A 169 -4.08 -0.07 4.73
C PHE A 169 -4.67 -0.32 3.34
N ARG A 170 -3.86 -0.85 2.42
CA ARG A 170 -4.26 -1.14 1.04
C ARG A 170 -4.80 -2.57 0.92
N ALA A 171 -6.09 -2.71 1.26
CA ALA A 171 -6.83 -3.96 1.14
C ALA A 171 -7.20 -4.29 -0.31
N GLN A 172 -7.52 -5.56 -0.55
CA GLN A 172 -8.13 -6.05 -1.79
C GLN A 172 -9.64 -6.14 -1.61
N TRP A 173 -10.37 -5.63 -2.59
CA TRP A 173 -11.83 -5.50 -2.60
C TRP A 173 -12.37 -6.19 -3.84
N THR A 174 -13.56 -6.79 -3.75
CA THR A 174 -14.28 -7.29 -4.92
C THR A 174 -15.06 -6.16 -5.57
N CYS A 175 -14.92 -6.03 -6.89
CA CYS A 175 -15.64 -5.04 -7.66
C CYS A 175 -17.11 -5.45 -7.82
N SER A 176 -18.04 -4.55 -7.49
CA SER A 176 -19.48 -4.81 -7.68
C SER A 176 -19.92 -4.80 -9.16
N CYS A 177 -19.14 -4.21 -10.07
CA CYS A 177 -19.47 -4.12 -11.49
C CYS A 177 -18.94 -5.31 -12.29
N CYS A 178 -17.69 -5.73 -12.07
CA CYS A 178 -17.04 -6.79 -12.86
C CYS A 178 -16.61 -8.01 -12.04
N GLY A 179 -16.84 -8.04 -10.72
CA GLY A 179 -16.45 -9.13 -9.82
C GLY A 179 -14.93 -9.24 -9.55
N GLN A 180 -14.09 -8.54 -10.32
CA GLN A 180 -12.64 -8.65 -10.22
C GLN A 180 -12.09 -8.02 -8.94
N PRO A 181 -11.02 -8.60 -8.34
CA PRO A 181 -10.36 -8.01 -7.19
C PRO A 181 -9.54 -6.77 -7.58
N TYR A 182 -9.66 -5.69 -6.82
CA TYR A 182 -8.86 -4.49 -6.99
C TYR A 182 -8.37 -3.96 -5.65
N ARG A 183 -7.36 -3.08 -5.66
CA ARG A 183 -6.74 -2.57 -4.43
C ARG A 183 -7.12 -1.11 -4.19
N ALA A 184 -7.61 -0.83 -2.99
CA ALA A 184 -7.90 0.52 -2.51
C ALA A 184 -7.59 0.62 -1.01
N THR A 185 -7.40 1.84 -0.49
CA THR A 185 -7.17 2.02 0.96
C THR A 185 -8.48 1.93 1.75
N ILE A 186 -8.41 1.48 3.00
CA ILE A 186 -9.60 1.46 3.88
C ILE A 186 -10.16 2.87 4.04
N ARG A 187 -9.33 3.86 4.40
CA ARG A 187 -9.79 5.25 4.54
C ARG A 187 -10.38 5.89 3.28
N SER A 188 -9.92 5.50 2.08
CA SER A 188 -10.50 6.02 0.84
C SER A 188 -11.90 5.46 0.59
N ARG A 189 -12.14 4.23 1.05
CA ARG A 189 -13.41 3.53 0.92
C ARG A 189 -14.43 4.02 1.94
N THR A 190 -13.99 4.29 3.17
CA THR A 190 -14.83 4.87 4.23
C THR A 190 -15.06 6.37 4.01
N GLY A 191 -14.09 7.06 3.41
CA GLY A 191 -14.07 8.52 3.27
C GLY A 191 -13.63 9.26 4.55
N LEU A 192 -13.30 8.51 5.61
CA LEU A 192 -12.98 9.06 6.93
C LEU A 192 -11.48 9.28 7.08
N VAL A 193 -11.11 10.38 7.73
CA VAL A 193 -9.72 10.78 7.96
C VAL A 193 -9.60 11.35 9.37
N GLU A 194 -8.47 11.09 10.02
CA GLU A 194 -8.18 11.67 11.34
C GLU A 194 -8.01 13.20 11.26
N PRO A 195 -8.44 13.95 12.28
CA PRO A 195 -8.25 15.40 12.32
C PRO A 195 -6.76 15.76 12.25
N GLY A 196 -6.45 16.82 11.51
CA GLY A 196 -5.07 17.27 11.27
C GLY A 196 -4.32 16.53 10.15
N GLN A 197 -4.89 15.46 9.58
CA GLN A 197 -4.37 14.89 8.34
C GLN A 197 -4.97 15.58 7.11
N THR A 198 -4.33 15.38 5.96
CA THR A 198 -4.82 15.89 4.67
C THR A 198 -6.20 15.31 4.34
N PRO A 199 -7.22 16.14 4.05
CA PRO A 199 -8.52 15.65 3.63
C PRO A 199 -8.39 14.89 2.30
N LEU A 200 -9.28 13.93 2.09
CA LEU A 200 -9.40 13.20 0.83
C LEU A 200 -10.29 13.97 -0.15
N HIS A 201 -10.30 13.55 -1.41
CA HIS A 201 -11.22 14.09 -2.40
C HIS A 201 -12.68 13.93 -1.91
N PRO A 202 -13.56 14.94 -2.02
CA PRO A 202 -14.93 14.86 -1.49
C PRO A 202 -15.73 13.66 -2.03
N GLN A 203 -15.50 13.30 -3.30
CA GLN A 203 -16.17 12.17 -3.97
C GLN A 203 -15.37 10.85 -3.88
N ILE A 204 -14.34 10.75 -3.03
CA ILE A 204 -13.42 9.60 -3.02
C ILE A 204 -14.15 8.26 -2.81
N THR A 205 -15.23 8.26 -2.04
CA THR A 205 -16.04 7.07 -1.76
C THR A 205 -16.75 6.57 -3.01
N GLN A 206 -17.24 7.47 -3.87
CA GLN A 206 -17.83 7.15 -5.17
C GLN A 206 -16.77 6.59 -6.13
N TRP A 207 -15.63 7.28 -6.26
CA TRP A 207 -14.55 6.89 -7.16
C TRP A 207 -13.87 5.57 -6.78
N THR A 208 -13.76 5.31 -5.48
CA THR A 208 -13.18 4.05 -4.99
C THR A 208 -14.21 2.96 -4.77
N SER A 209 -15.51 3.22 -5.03
CA SER A 209 -16.60 2.24 -4.86
C SER A 209 -16.43 1.01 -5.77
N VAL A 210 -15.78 1.20 -6.92
CA VAL A 210 -15.56 0.23 -8.00
C VAL A 210 -14.07 0.18 -8.35
N CYS A 211 -13.65 -0.77 -9.20
CA CYS A 211 -12.28 -0.84 -9.69
C CYS A 211 -11.95 0.34 -10.64
N PRO A 212 -10.66 0.66 -10.84
CA PRO A 212 -10.23 1.80 -11.66
C PRO A 212 -10.76 1.77 -13.10
N SER A 213 -10.91 0.58 -13.70
CA SER A 213 -11.43 0.45 -15.06
C SER A 213 -12.93 0.73 -15.17
N CYS A 214 -13.71 0.41 -14.14
CA CYS A 214 -15.17 0.61 -14.13
C CYS A 214 -15.60 1.96 -13.53
N ALA A 215 -14.75 2.58 -12.71
CA ALA A 215 -15.08 3.81 -11.98
C ALA A 215 -15.52 4.96 -12.90
N TRP A 216 -14.89 5.11 -14.06
CA TRP A 216 -15.21 6.18 -15.01
C TRP A 216 -16.66 6.10 -15.49
N ASN A 217 -17.07 4.94 -16.03
CA ASN A 217 -18.42 4.77 -16.57
C ASN A 217 -19.49 4.96 -15.49
N ALA A 218 -19.25 4.41 -14.29
CA ALA A 218 -20.18 4.54 -13.17
C ALA A 218 -20.43 6.01 -12.76
N ASN A 219 -19.37 6.81 -12.68
CA ASN A 219 -19.47 8.20 -12.22
C ASN A 219 -19.92 9.16 -13.32
N MET A 220 -19.59 8.89 -14.58
CA MET A 220 -19.96 9.77 -15.70
C MET A 220 -21.41 9.62 -16.12
N LYS A 221 -22.05 8.47 -15.85
CA LYS A 221 -23.44 8.23 -16.24
C LYS A 221 -24.41 9.22 -15.59
N SER A 222 -24.32 9.40 -14.28
CA SER A 222 -25.20 10.34 -13.54
C SER A 222 -24.95 11.79 -13.94
N LEU A 223 -23.68 12.13 -14.24
CA LEU A 223 -23.31 13.44 -14.75
C LEU A 223 -23.96 13.71 -16.11
N ALA A 224 -23.83 12.76 -17.05
CA ALA A 224 -24.40 12.87 -18.39
C ALA A 224 -25.92 13.07 -18.35
N GLU A 225 -26.64 12.29 -17.54
CA GLU A 225 -28.09 12.42 -17.37
C GLU A 225 -28.51 13.80 -16.86
N ARG A 226 -27.73 14.41 -15.96
CA ARG A 226 -27.97 15.79 -15.49
C ARG A 226 -27.71 16.81 -16.59
N THR A 227 -26.58 16.68 -17.29
CA THR A 227 -26.23 17.59 -18.40
C THR A 227 -27.27 17.57 -19.51
N MET A 228 -27.89 16.41 -19.79
CA MET A 228 -28.96 16.29 -20.77
C MET A 228 -30.25 17.00 -20.34
N LYS A 229 -30.54 17.10 -19.03
CA LYS A 229 -31.71 17.79 -18.51
C LYS A 229 -31.54 19.31 -18.44
N GLU A 230 -30.38 19.75 -17.98
CA GLU A 230 -30.09 21.17 -17.73
C GLU A 230 -29.49 21.88 -18.95
N GLY A 231 -28.94 21.13 -19.90
CA GLY A 231 -28.27 21.66 -21.10
C GLY A 231 -26.88 22.25 -20.83
N GLN A 232 -26.43 22.27 -19.57
CA GLN A 232 -25.15 22.84 -19.16
C GLN A 232 -24.57 22.08 -17.96
N PHE A 233 -23.24 22.03 -17.85
CA PHE A 233 -22.55 21.55 -16.66
C PHE A 233 -21.32 22.40 -16.36
N LEU A 234 -21.26 22.94 -15.15
CA LEU A 234 -20.17 23.82 -14.69
C LEU A 234 -19.41 23.27 -13.47
N GLY A 235 -19.95 22.24 -12.80
CA GLY A 235 -19.39 21.69 -11.57
C GLY A 235 -19.42 22.65 -10.37
N LEU A 236 -20.20 23.73 -10.44
CA LEU A 236 -20.34 24.72 -9.37
C LEU A 236 -21.42 24.36 -8.35
N ASP A 237 -22.25 23.37 -8.66
CA ASP A 237 -23.48 23.04 -7.94
C ASP A 237 -23.23 22.86 -6.44
N ALA A 238 -22.23 22.06 -6.06
CA ALA A 238 -21.88 21.82 -4.66
C ALA A 238 -21.46 23.11 -3.93
N SER A 239 -20.74 24.01 -4.61
CA SER A 239 -20.33 25.29 -4.02
C SER A 239 -21.50 26.28 -3.92
N LEU A 240 -22.42 26.27 -4.88
CA LEU A 240 -23.62 27.09 -4.87
C LEU A 240 -24.59 26.63 -3.77
N GLU A 241 -24.76 25.32 -3.60
CA GLU A 241 -25.49 24.72 -2.48
C GLU A 241 -24.87 25.09 -1.12
N GLU A 242 -23.54 25.04 -1.00
CA GLU A 242 -22.84 25.45 0.22
C GLU A 242 -23.08 26.94 0.55
N VAL A 243 -23.00 27.81 -0.46
CA VAL A 243 -23.28 29.26 -0.29
C VAL A 243 -24.74 29.50 0.08
N ALA A 244 -25.68 28.80 -0.57
CA ALA A 244 -27.10 28.89 -0.26
C ALA A 244 -27.40 28.43 1.18
N ALA A 245 -26.78 27.33 1.62
CA ALA A 245 -26.90 26.82 2.99
C ALA A 245 -26.22 27.71 4.05
N ALA A 246 -25.13 28.39 3.69
CA ALA A 246 -24.44 29.34 4.56
C ALA A 246 -25.17 30.68 4.71
N GLY A 247 -26.13 30.97 3.82
CA GLY A 247 -26.92 32.20 3.78
C GLY A 247 -27.95 32.32 4.92
N SER A 248 -27.50 32.61 6.15
CA SER A 248 -28.17 33.49 7.15
C SER A 248 -27.67 33.29 8.59
N THR A 249 -27.04 32.16 8.93
CA THR A 249 -26.85 31.79 10.35
C THR A 249 -25.41 31.95 10.88
N LYS A 250 -24.38 31.89 10.04
CA LYS A 250 -22.97 31.96 10.48
C LYS A 250 -22.44 33.40 10.47
N LYS A 251 -22.18 33.96 11.65
CA LYS A 251 -21.43 35.22 11.79
C LYS A 251 -19.94 34.95 11.49
N ILE A 252 -19.48 35.37 10.31
CA ILE A 252 -18.07 35.22 9.90
C ILE A 252 -17.30 36.48 10.30
N PRO A 253 -16.33 36.41 11.25
CA PRO A 253 -15.51 37.57 11.60
C PRO A 253 -14.64 37.96 10.40
N ARG A 254 -14.68 39.24 10.01
CA ARG A 254 -13.89 39.79 8.89
C ARG A 254 -13.00 40.92 9.38
N ARG A 255 -11.78 41.00 8.86
CA ARG A 255 -10.88 42.12 9.12
C ARG A 255 -11.50 43.44 8.64
N LYS A 256 -11.22 44.55 9.35
CA LYS A 256 -11.49 45.90 8.84
C LYS A 256 -10.72 46.10 7.53
N LYS A 257 -11.38 46.63 6.49
CA LYS A 257 -10.74 47.02 5.24
C LYS A 257 -10.50 48.52 5.29
N MET A 258 -9.27 48.96 5.05
CA MET A 258 -9.01 50.36 4.73
C MET A 258 -9.37 50.55 3.27
N VAL A 259 -10.60 50.95 2.99
CA VAL A 259 -11.03 51.33 1.64
C VAL A 259 -10.74 52.82 1.55
N VAL A 260 -9.71 53.18 0.77
CA VAL A 260 -9.44 54.54 0.30
C VAL A 260 -10.30 54.79 -0.92
#